data_AF-A0A535AUJ1-F1
#
_entry.id   AF-A0A535AUJ1-F1
#
_cell.length_a   1.000
_cell.length_b   1.000
_cell.length_c   1.000
_cell.angle_alpha   90.00
_cell.angle_beta   90.00
_cell.angle_gamma   90.00
#
_symmetry.space_group_name_H-M   'P 1'
#
loop_
_entity.id
_entity.type
_entity.pdbx_description
1 polymer ?
#
loop_
_entity_poly.entity_id
_entity_poly.type
_entity_poly.pdbx_seq_one_letter_code
_entity_poly.pdbx_strand_id
1 'polypeptide(L)'
;MFARALIACLLVAGLAGCGAGPSLFGPTTGTVTGHVQLRACGGAYRAGTTSCPTHPYAGVTLTFALTSAADTVSGQAATTDSSGSYRIDLKTGTYTVRASGPGDQVGGLAGAREVVVVAGKTVTADFVYTIQLL
;
A
#
# COMPACT_ATOMS: atom_id res chain seq x y z
N MET A 1 74.49 1.26 11.33
CA MET A 1 74.07 2.65 11.07
C MET A 1 72.76 2.59 10.29
N PHE A 2 71.68 3.11 10.89
CA PHE A 2 70.45 3.71 10.31
C PHE A 2 69.77 3.01 9.11
N ALA A 3 68.46 2.77 9.02
CA ALA A 3 67.24 3.25 9.70
C ALA A 3 66.12 2.22 9.34
N ARG A 4 65.25 1.79 10.26
CA ARG A 4 63.99 2.42 10.67
C ARG A 4 63.08 2.90 9.52
N ALA A 5 61.80 2.50 9.63
CA ALA A 5 60.60 3.12 9.08
C ALA A 5 60.32 2.83 7.58
N LEU A 6 59.10 2.47 7.11
CA LEU A 6 57.76 2.80 7.59
C LEU A 6 56.68 2.06 6.73
N ILE A 7 55.49 1.85 7.32
CA ILE A 7 54.16 1.66 6.69
C ILE A 7 53.83 0.20 6.25
N ALA A 8 53.09 -0.61 7.00
CA ALA A 8 51.70 -0.49 7.48
C ALA A 8 50.63 -0.45 6.36
N CYS A 9 50.33 -1.62 5.78
CA CYS A 9 49.04 -1.96 5.15
C CYS A 9 48.59 -3.29 5.80
N LEU A 10 48.11 -3.27 7.05
CA LEU A 10 46.75 -2.88 7.44
C LEU A 10 45.70 -3.80 6.80
N LEU A 11 45.42 -4.88 7.53
CA LEU A 11 44.19 -5.67 7.60
C LEU A 11 43.47 -6.00 6.28
N VAL A 12 43.80 -7.16 5.71
CA VAL A 12 42.80 -7.96 4.99
C VAL A 12 42.03 -8.76 6.05
N ALA A 13 40.99 -8.15 6.59
CA ALA A 13 39.95 -8.85 7.34
C ALA A 13 39.17 -9.73 6.36
N GLY A 14 39.66 -10.96 6.19
CA GLY A 14 38.99 -12.01 5.43
C GLY A 14 37.69 -12.43 6.12
N LEU A 15 36.61 -12.40 5.35
CA LEU A 15 35.38 -13.17 5.52
C LEU A 15 34.51 -12.84 6.75
N ALA A 16 33.99 -11.61 6.81
CA ALA A 16 32.61 -11.44 7.24
C ALA A 16 31.71 -11.99 6.13
N GLY A 17 31.49 -13.31 6.14
CA GLY A 17 30.47 -13.94 5.32
C GLY A 17 29.13 -13.26 5.59
N CYS A 18 28.60 -12.57 4.59
CA CYS A 18 27.20 -12.19 4.56
C CYS A 18 26.37 -13.45 4.72
N GLY A 19 25.84 -13.67 5.93
CA GLY A 19 24.76 -14.61 6.18
C GLY A 19 23.47 -14.10 5.53
N ALA A 20 23.43 -14.05 4.20
CA ALA A 20 22.22 -13.97 3.42
C ALA A 20 22.08 -15.32 2.71
N GLY A 21 21.78 -16.37 3.50
CA GLY A 21 21.29 -17.60 2.93
C GLY A 21 20.02 -17.31 2.10
N PRO A 22 19.72 -18.11 1.07
CA PRO A 22 18.43 -18.00 0.40
C PRO A 22 17.36 -18.16 1.48
N SER A 23 16.48 -17.17 1.61
CA SER A 23 15.43 -17.13 2.62
C SER A 23 14.59 -18.41 2.53
N LEU A 24 14.87 -19.38 3.43
CA LEU A 24 14.10 -20.62 3.61
C LEU A 24 12.64 -20.35 4.03
N PHE A 25 12.35 -19.10 4.42
CA PHE A 25 11.01 -18.59 4.61
C PHE A 25 10.63 -17.83 3.35
N GLY A 26 9.71 -18.39 2.56
CA GLY A 26 9.10 -17.68 1.44
C GLY A 26 8.45 -16.36 1.88
N PRO A 27 8.10 -15.46 0.94
CA PRO A 27 7.54 -14.15 1.27
C PRO A 27 6.31 -14.29 2.17
N THR A 28 6.32 -13.66 3.35
CA THR A 28 5.18 -13.68 4.29
C THR A 28 4.20 -12.54 4.05
N THR A 29 4.52 -11.70 3.06
CA THR A 29 3.74 -10.54 2.63
C THR A 29 3.36 -10.67 1.16
N GLY A 30 2.23 -10.05 0.80
CA GLY A 30 1.83 -9.80 -0.57
C GLY A 30 1.69 -8.30 -0.81
N THR A 31 1.76 -7.89 -2.07
CA THR A 31 1.56 -6.50 -2.47
C THR A 31 0.10 -6.30 -2.85
N VAL A 32 -0.52 -5.21 -2.40
CA VAL A 32 -1.77 -4.68 -2.96
C VAL A 32 -1.47 -3.40 -3.71
N THR A 33 -2.00 -3.28 -4.92
CA THR A 33 -1.83 -2.11 -5.79
C THR A 33 -3.14 -1.79 -6.48
N GLY A 34 -3.30 -0.56 -6.96
CA GLY A 34 -4.44 -0.20 -7.79
C GLY A 34 -4.59 1.29 -7.94
N HIS A 35 -5.70 1.71 -8.53
CA HIS A 35 -6.04 3.10 -8.72
C HIS A 35 -7.34 3.46 -7.99
N VAL A 36 -7.39 4.69 -7.49
CA VAL A 36 -8.59 5.30 -6.93
C VAL A 36 -9.03 6.43 -7.85
N GLN A 37 -10.28 6.35 -8.31
CA GLN A 37 -10.89 7.37 -9.13
C GLN A 37 -11.96 8.12 -8.33
N LEU A 38 -11.98 9.44 -8.42
CA LEU A 38 -13.03 10.29 -7.90
C LEU A 38 -14.14 10.38 -8.93
N ARG A 39 -15.34 10.01 -8.52
CA ARG A 39 -16.57 10.27 -9.24
C ARG A 39 -17.31 11.40 -8.53
N ALA A 40 -17.26 12.59 -9.11
CA ALA A 40 -18.02 13.73 -8.60
C ALA A 40 -19.37 13.78 -9.33
N CYS A 41 -20.43 13.38 -8.63
CA CYS A 41 -21.79 13.55 -9.14
C CYS A 41 -22.38 14.84 -8.57
N GLY A 42 -22.74 15.79 -9.44
CA GLY A 42 -23.47 16.98 -9.03
C GLY A 42 -24.92 16.63 -8.66
N GLY A 43 -25.41 17.13 -7.52
CA GLY A 43 -26.79 16.94 -7.06
C GLY A 43 -27.04 15.64 -6.29
N ALA A 44 -28.32 15.28 -6.12
CA ALA A 44 -28.76 14.10 -5.38
C ALA A 44 -28.30 12.80 -6.06
N TYR A 45 -27.12 12.30 -5.66
CA TYR A 45 -26.56 11.05 -6.18
C TYR A 45 -27.55 9.88 -6.06
N ARG A 46 -27.73 9.15 -7.17
CA ARG A 46 -28.39 7.85 -7.22
C ARG A 46 -27.31 6.80 -7.45
N ALA A 47 -27.19 5.84 -6.53
CA ALA A 47 -26.31 4.69 -6.71
C ALA A 47 -26.68 3.98 -8.02
N GLY A 48 -25.75 3.97 -8.99
CA GLY A 48 -25.97 3.38 -10.34
C GLY A 48 -25.83 4.36 -11.51
N THR A 49 -25.68 5.67 -11.26
CA THR A 49 -25.50 6.67 -12.33
C THR A 49 -24.02 6.73 -12.76
N THR A 50 -23.68 6.12 -13.89
CA THR A 50 -22.30 6.03 -14.43
C THR A 50 -21.86 7.22 -15.28
N SER A 51 -22.73 8.19 -15.53
CA SER A 51 -22.47 9.34 -16.41
C SER A 51 -21.65 10.47 -15.78
N CYS A 52 -21.34 10.40 -14.49
CA CYS A 52 -20.54 11.44 -13.83
C CYS A 52 -19.06 11.35 -14.28
N PRO A 53 -18.39 12.48 -14.52
CA PRO A 53 -16.98 12.48 -14.90
C PRO A 53 -16.12 11.86 -13.78
N THR A 54 -15.16 11.03 -14.18
CA THR A 54 -14.21 10.38 -13.28
C THR A 54 -12.82 10.93 -13.50
N HIS A 55 -12.12 11.24 -12.41
CA HIS A 55 -10.74 11.70 -12.46
C HIS A 55 -9.89 10.93 -11.44
N PRO A 56 -8.58 10.81 -11.65
CA PRO A 56 -7.68 10.27 -10.63
C PRO A 56 -7.83 11.01 -9.30
N TYR A 57 -7.94 10.27 -8.20
CA TYR A 57 -8.13 10.87 -6.87
C TYR A 57 -6.88 10.74 -6.01
N ALA A 58 -6.15 11.84 -5.89
CA ALA A 58 -4.95 11.95 -5.08
C ALA A 58 -5.27 12.23 -3.60
N GLY A 59 -4.41 11.78 -2.69
CA GLY A 59 -4.51 12.07 -1.26
C GLY A 59 -5.56 11.23 -0.50
N VAL A 60 -6.14 10.22 -1.13
CA VAL A 60 -7.08 9.30 -0.48
C VAL A 60 -6.31 8.35 0.41
N THR A 61 -6.70 8.28 1.68
CA THR A 61 -6.13 7.30 2.61
C THR A 61 -6.97 6.03 2.59
N LEU A 62 -6.41 4.96 2.04
CA LEU A 62 -6.95 3.61 2.06
C LEU A 62 -6.44 2.86 3.28
N THR A 63 -7.32 2.55 4.22
CA THR A 63 -7.02 1.75 5.41
C THR A 63 -7.44 0.30 5.19
N PHE A 64 -6.47 -0.60 5.32
CA PHE A 64 -6.64 -2.05 5.22
C PHE A 64 -6.66 -2.64 6.63
N ALA A 65 -7.83 -3.12 7.06
CA ALA A 65 -8.03 -3.75 8.36
C ALA A 65 -8.19 -5.26 8.20
N LEU A 66 -7.34 -6.05 8.87
CA LEU A 66 -7.38 -7.51 8.77
C LEU A 66 -8.69 -8.06 9.35
N THR A 67 -9.45 -8.81 8.57
CA THR A 67 -10.75 -9.37 8.96
C THR A 67 -10.62 -10.52 9.98
N SER A 68 -9.49 -11.23 9.96
CA SER A 68 -9.29 -12.47 10.74
C SER A 68 -8.34 -12.33 11.93
N ALA A 69 -7.98 -11.12 12.35
CA ALA A 69 -7.21 -10.95 13.57
C ALA A 69 -8.17 -10.66 14.74
N ALA A 70 -8.25 -11.59 15.68
CA ALA A 70 -8.72 -11.36 17.04
C ALA A 70 -7.80 -10.38 17.83
N ASP A 71 -6.80 -9.84 17.15
CA ASP A 71 -5.84 -8.87 17.65
C ASP A 71 -5.99 -7.62 16.80
N THR A 72 -5.99 -6.45 17.43
CA THR A 72 -6.13 -5.17 16.72
C THR A 72 -4.83 -4.93 15.94
N VAL A 73 -4.68 -5.58 14.79
CA VAL A 73 -3.63 -5.23 13.84
C VAL A 73 -3.95 -3.82 13.40
N SER A 74 -3.18 -2.86 13.91
CA SER A 74 -3.23 -1.46 13.53
C SER A 74 -3.40 -1.37 12.02
N GLY A 75 -4.57 -0.92 11.57
CA GLY A 75 -4.92 -0.92 10.15
C GLY A 75 -3.82 -0.27 9.36
N GLN A 76 -3.33 -0.94 8.32
CA GLN A 76 -2.25 -0.41 7.50
C GLN A 76 -2.86 0.54 6.48
N ALA A 77 -2.26 1.71 6.32
CA ALA A 77 -2.81 2.76 5.46
C ALA A 77 -1.90 3.02 4.26
N ALA A 78 -2.49 3.24 3.09
CA ALA A 78 -1.83 3.71 1.89
C ALA A 78 -2.49 5.00 1.43
N THR A 79 -1.69 6.01 1.08
CA THR A 79 -2.23 7.24 0.48
C THR A 79 -2.03 7.21 -1.02
N THR A 80 -3.05 7.59 -1.78
CA THR A 80 -2.95 7.66 -3.25
C THR A 80 -2.09 8.84 -3.70
N ASP A 81 -1.29 8.63 -4.73
CA ASP A 81 -0.45 9.65 -5.36
C ASP A 81 -1.25 10.58 -6.31
N SER A 82 -0.56 11.51 -6.98
CA SER A 82 -1.17 12.46 -7.93
C SER A 82 -1.88 11.79 -9.12
N SER A 83 -1.53 10.54 -9.44
CA SER A 83 -2.19 9.74 -10.47
C SER A 83 -3.32 8.87 -9.91
N GLY A 84 -3.67 9.03 -8.63
CA GLY A 84 -4.65 8.22 -7.93
C GLY A 84 -4.15 6.80 -7.65
N SER A 85 -2.88 6.50 -7.88
CA SER A 85 -2.32 5.16 -7.69
C SER A 85 -1.93 4.94 -6.23
N TYR A 86 -2.05 3.72 -5.74
CA TYR A 86 -1.55 3.34 -4.44
C TYR A 86 -0.84 1.98 -4.51
N ARG A 87 0.08 1.76 -3.58
CA ARG A 87 0.78 0.50 -3.39
C ARG A 87 1.06 0.29 -1.91
N ILE A 88 0.79 -0.91 -1.41
CA ILE A 88 1.09 -1.28 -0.03
C ILE A 88 1.46 -2.77 0.06
N ASP A 89 2.46 -3.08 0.88
CA ASP A 89 2.84 -4.46 1.19
C ASP A 89 2.19 -4.87 2.52
N LEU A 90 1.36 -5.91 2.47
CA LEU A 90 0.57 -6.40 3.59
C LEU A 90 0.92 -7.84 3.91
N LYS A 91 0.75 -8.24 5.17
CA LYS A 91 0.87 -9.66 5.54
C LYS A 91 -0.21 -10.47 4.82
N THR A 92 0.04 -11.75 4.60
CA THR A 92 -1.01 -12.62 4.06
C THR A 92 -2.24 -12.66 4.96
N GLY A 93 -3.42 -12.52 4.36
CA GLY A 93 -4.68 -12.55 5.06
C GLY A 93 -5.77 -11.81 4.30
N THR A 94 -6.98 -11.85 4.86
CA THR A 94 -8.13 -11.16 4.32
C THR A 94 -8.25 -9.78 4.98
N TYR A 95 -8.37 -8.73 4.16
CA TYR A 95 -8.50 -7.36 4.62
C TYR A 95 -9.81 -6.75 4.18
N THR A 96 -10.45 -6.01 5.08
CA THR A 96 -11.49 -5.04 4.74
C THR A 96 -10.85 -3.70 4.38
N VAL A 97 -11.31 -3.08 3.30
CA VAL A 97 -10.78 -1.81 2.81
C VAL A 97 -11.75 -0.68 3.15
N ARG A 98 -11.21 0.38 3.76
CA ARG A 98 -11.91 1.64 4.01
C ARG A 98 -11.15 2.76 3.33
N ALA A 99 -11.85 3.67 2.68
CA ALA A 99 -11.24 4.85 2.07
C ALA A 99 -11.73 6.11 2.79
N SER A 100 -10.79 7.00 3.11
CA SER A 100 -11.09 8.36 3.54
C SER A 100 -10.49 9.32 2.51
N GLY A 101 -11.34 10.13 1.87
CA GLY A 101 -10.88 11.20 0.99
C GLY A 101 -10.23 12.34 1.78
N PRO A 102 -9.42 13.20 1.13
CA PRO A 102 -8.97 14.45 1.71
C PRO A 102 -10.14 15.43 1.91
N GLY A 103 -10.26 15.97 3.13
CA GLY A 103 -11.33 16.89 3.54
C GLY A 103 -12.57 16.21 4.12
N ASP A 104 -13.60 16.99 4.44
CA ASP A 104 -14.84 16.52 5.10
C ASP A 104 -15.85 15.91 4.11
N GLN A 105 -15.36 15.40 2.97
CA GLN A 105 -16.20 14.89 1.89
C GLN A 105 -16.83 13.57 2.31
N VAL A 106 -18.14 13.58 2.55
CA VAL A 106 -18.90 12.35 2.81
C VAL A 106 -19.16 11.65 1.48
N GLY A 107 -18.56 10.48 1.29
CA GLY A 107 -18.63 9.72 0.06
C GLY A 107 -18.75 8.22 0.28
N GLY A 108 -19.06 7.51 -0.80
CA GLY A 108 -19.12 6.05 -0.84
C GLY A 108 -17.95 5.47 -1.62
N LEU A 109 -17.27 4.49 -1.04
CA LEU A 109 -16.29 3.67 -1.75
C LEU A 109 -17.00 2.54 -2.51
N ALA A 110 -16.87 2.54 -3.83
CA ALA A 110 -17.22 1.42 -4.70
C ALA A 110 -15.95 0.67 -5.10
N GLY A 111 -16.02 -0.67 -5.15
CA GLY A 111 -14.88 -1.55 -5.45
C GLY A 111 -14.84 -2.77 -4.53
N ALA A 112 -13.72 -3.49 -4.56
CA ALA A 112 -13.49 -4.67 -3.75
C ALA A 112 -13.36 -4.31 -2.26
N ARG A 113 -14.45 -4.43 -1.51
CA ARG A 113 -14.46 -4.14 -0.06
C ARG A 113 -13.62 -5.11 0.76
N GLU A 114 -13.31 -6.26 0.17
CA GLU A 114 -12.50 -7.32 0.74
C GLU A 114 -11.37 -7.66 -0.23
N VAL A 115 -10.14 -7.69 0.28
CA VAL A 115 -8.94 -7.98 -0.48
C VAL A 115 -8.21 -9.14 0.20
N VAL A 116 -7.99 -10.22 -0.54
CA VAL A 116 -7.24 -11.39 -0.06
C VAL A 116 -5.79 -11.27 -0.49
N VAL A 117 -4.90 -11.09 0.48
CA VAL A 117 -3.46 -10.93 0.25
C VAL A 117 -2.79 -12.29 0.34
N VAL A 118 -2.07 -12.66 -0.72
CA VAL A 118 -1.34 -13.93 -0.82
C VAL A 118 0.17 -13.67 -0.86
N ALA A 119 0.92 -14.53 -0.19
CA ALA A 119 2.38 -14.48 -0.06
C ALA A 119 3.06 -14.39 -1.42
N GLY A 120 3.91 -13.38 -1.62
CA GLY A 120 4.67 -13.17 -2.85
C GLY A 120 3.82 -12.86 -4.09
N LYS A 121 2.52 -12.58 -3.92
CA LYS A 121 1.62 -12.20 -5.00
C LYS A 121 1.35 -10.70 -4.96
N THR A 122 1.09 -10.14 -6.13
CA THR A 122 0.53 -8.80 -6.27
C THR A 122 -0.96 -8.93 -6.55
N VAL A 123 -1.77 -8.23 -5.76
CA VAL A 123 -3.22 -8.17 -5.86
C VAL A 123 -3.58 -6.78 -6.36
N THR A 124 -4.30 -6.70 -7.47
CA THR A 124 -4.79 -5.43 -8.01
C THR A 124 -6.21 -5.19 -7.50
N ALA A 125 -6.45 -4.04 -6.88
CA ALA A 125 -7.78 -3.64 -6.43
C ALA A 125 -8.03 -2.16 -6.79
N ASP A 126 -8.89 -1.94 -7.78
CA ASP A 126 -9.28 -0.59 -8.18
C ASP A 126 -10.54 -0.15 -7.44
N PHE A 127 -10.58 1.15 -7.14
CA PHE A 127 -11.65 1.74 -6.37
C PHE A 127 -12.19 3.01 -7.04
N VAL A 128 -13.49 3.23 -6.85
CA VAL A 128 -14.15 4.47 -7.27
C VAL A 128 -14.75 5.12 -6.03
N TYR A 129 -14.20 6.26 -5.63
CA TYR A 129 -14.73 7.07 -4.56
C TYR A 129 -15.78 8.02 -5.11
N THR A 130 -17.01 7.92 -4.63
CA THR A 130 -18.10 8.79 -5.09
C THR A 130 -18.42 9.81 -4.03
N ILE A 131 -18.26 11.10 -4.36
CA ILE A 131 -18.66 12.21 -3.49
C ILE A 131 -20.04 12.74 -3.90
N GLN A 132 -20.82 13.15 -2.90
CA GLN A 132 -22.06 13.88 -3.13
C GLN A 132 -21.80 15.36 -2.87
N LEU A 133 -21.92 16.18 -3.90
CA LEU A 133 -21.87 17.63 -3.78
C LEU A 133 -23.24 18.10 -3.27
N LEU A 134 -23.32 18.44 -1.98
CA LEU A 134 -24.49 19.03 -1.33
C LEU A 134 -24.68 20.49 -1.73
#